data_AF-A0AAE5T0F2-F1
#
_entry.id   AF-A0AAE5T0F2-F1
#
_cell.length_a   1.000
_cell.length_b   1.000
_cell.length_c   1.000
_cell.angle_alpha   90.00
_cell.angle_beta   90.00
_cell.angle_gamma   90.00
#
_symmetry.space_group_name_H-M   'P 1'
#
loop_
_entity.id
_entity.type
_entity.pdbx_description
1 polymer ?
#
loop_
_entity_poly.entity_id
_entity_poly.type
_entity_poly.pdbx_seq_one_letter_code
_entity_poly.pdbx_strand_id
1 'polypeptide(L)'
;MDRQSFTDLIQMKFKMVRIEAGYTQDTMAQTIGLSKKTLVQIEKERVLPNWTTCVSICSLFRDSEVLNSTFGCDPLEMVQTISRGQSAYPNYSTISDIYWDTLDTKGGYILQSNKVSELYRILDTEKQPVFGTPKLREAETYFQRNVKEDLIRA
;
A
#
# COMPACT_ATOMS: atom_id res chain seq x y z
N MET A 1 3.09 -8.85 6.30
CA MET A 1 2.40 -9.52 5.16
C MET A 1 3.37 -10.03 4.08
N ASP A 2 3.12 -11.21 3.49
CA ASP A 2 3.88 -11.77 2.35
C ASP A 2 3.12 -11.71 1.01
N ARG A 3 3.78 -12.10 -0.10
CA ARG A 3 3.18 -12.05 -1.45
C ARG A 3 1.96 -12.95 -1.61
N GLN A 4 1.94 -14.11 -0.97
CA GLN A 4 0.84 -15.06 -1.09
C GLN A 4 -0.41 -14.50 -0.41
N SER A 5 -0.28 -14.12 0.86
CA SER A 5 -1.35 -13.53 1.67
C SER A 5 -1.93 -12.27 1.00
N PHE A 6 -1.06 -11.44 0.40
CA PHE A 6 -1.49 -10.28 -0.38
C PHE A 6 -2.32 -10.66 -1.62
N THR A 7 -1.88 -11.69 -2.35
CA THR A 7 -2.59 -12.16 -3.56
C THR A 7 -3.97 -12.72 -3.21
N ASP A 8 -4.08 -13.45 -2.09
CA ASP A 8 -5.35 -13.99 -1.60
C ASP A 8 -6.31 -12.86 -1.19
N LEU A 9 -5.81 -11.83 -0.47
CA LEU A 9 -6.60 -10.64 -0.15
C LEU A 9 -7.11 -9.92 -1.41
N ILE A 10 -6.25 -9.73 -2.41
CA ILE A 10 -6.65 -9.12 -3.68
C ILE A 10 -7.73 -9.94 -4.38
N GLN A 11 -7.62 -11.27 -4.41
CA GLN A 11 -8.64 -12.14 -5.01
C GLN A 11 -10.00 -11.93 -4.34
N MET A 12 -10.05 -11.96 -3.00
CA MET A 12 -11.29 -11.78 -2.24
C MET A 12 -11.93 -10.40 -2.48
N LYS A 13 -11.12 -9.35 -2.69
CA LYS A 13 -11.60 -7.98 -2.91
C LYS A 13 -11.85 -7.64 -4.38
N PHE A 14 -11.39 -8.46 -5.32
CA PHE A 14 -11.40 -8.18 -6.75
C PHE A 14 -12.76 -7.74 -7.29
N LYS A 15 -13.80 -8.50 -6.93
CA LYS A 15 -15.18 -8.22 -7.34
C LYS A 15 -15.72 -6.93 -6.71
N MET A 16 -15.35 -6.65 -5.47
CA MET A 16 -15.80 -5.46 -4.74
C MET A 16 -15.21 -4.20 -5.38
N VAL A 17 -13.91 -4.18 -5.69
CA VAL A 17 -13.24 -3.08 -6.40
C VAL A 17 -13.90 -2.81 -7.75
N ARG A 18 -14.24 -3.87 -8.50
CA ARG A 18 -14.95 -3.70 -9.77
C ARG A 18 -16.33 -3.05 -9.60
N ILE A 19 -17.10 -3.48 -8.60
CA ILE A 19 -18.45 -2.94 -8.33
C ILE A 19 -18.36 -1.49 -7.88
N GLU A 20 -17.40 -1.16 -7.01
CA GLU A 20 -17.12 0.21 -6.55
C GLU A 20 -16.82 1.14 -7.73
N ALA A 21 -16.01 0.69 -8.69
CA ALA A 21 -15.72 1.45 -9.90
C ALA A 21 -16.90 1.53 -10.89
N GLY A 22 -18.03 0.85 -10.62
CA GLY A 22 -19.18 0.78 -11.54
C GLY A 22 -18.91 -0.01 -12.82
N TYR A 23 -17.90 -0.89 -12.83
CA TYR A 23 -17.46 -1.59 -14.04
C TYR A 23 -18.18 -2.92 -14.25
N THR A 24 -18.51 -3.22 -15.51
CA THR A 24 -18.89 -4.57 -15.92
C THR A 24 -17.67 -5.50 -15.91
N GLN A 25 -17.89 -6.82 -15.93
CA GLN A 25 -16.79 -7.79 -16.05
C GLN A 25 -15.97 -7.59 -17.34
N ASP A 26 -16.62 -7.21 -18.44
CA ASP A 26 -15.94 -6.94 -19.71
C ASP A 26 -15.07 -5.68 -19.62
N THR A 27 -15.63 -4.59 -19.09
CA THR A 27 -14.90 -3.31 -18.90
C THR A 27 -13.70 -3.51 -17.98
N MET A 28 -13.89 -4.15 -16.83
CA MET A 28 -12.80 -4.40 -15.89
C MET A 28 -11.70 -5.25 -16.52
N ALA A 29 -12.08 -6.32 -17.24
CA ALA A 29 -11.13 -7.20 -17.89
C ALA A 29 -10.27 -6.44 -18.92
N GLN A 30 -10.87 -5.58 -19.74
CA GLN A 30 -10.12 -4.71 -20.65
C GLN A 30 -9.19 -3.75 -19.91
N THR A 31 -9.69 -3.07 -18.87
CA THR A 31 -8.93 -2.09 -18.09
C THR A 31 -7.66 -2.67 -17.48
N ILE A 32 -7.74 -3.87 -16.89
CA ILE A 32 -6.59 -4.51 -16.22
C ILE A 32 -5.77 -5.43 -17.12
N GLY A 33 -6.19 -5.63 -18.38
CA GLY A 33 -5.49 -6.47 -19.35
C GLY A 33 -5.73 -7.98 -19.18
N LEU A 34 -6.92 -8.41 -18.76
CA LEU A 34 -7.33 -9.81 -18.66
C LEU A 34 -8.37 -10.19 -19.72
N SER A 35 -8.53 -11.49 -19.97
CA SER A 35 -9.74 -11.98 -20.62
C SER A 35 -10.93 -11.96 -19.63
N LYS A 36 -12.15 -11.75 -20.13
CA LYS A 36 -13.38 -11.86 -19.30
C LYS A 36 -13.42 -13.20 -18.57
N LYS A 37 -13.09 -14.31 -19.26
CA LYS A 37 -13.07 -15.65 -18.67
C LYS A 37 -12.15 -15.72 -17.46
N THR A 38 -10.93 -15.19 -17.59
CA THR A 38 -9.94 -15.15 -16.49
C THR A 38 -10.47 -14.34 -15.32
N LEU A 39 -11.00 -13.14 -15.57
CA LEU A 39 -11.59 -12.30 -14.54
C LEU A 39 -12.72 -13.03 -13.80
N VAL A 40 -13.63 -13.71 -14.51
CA VAL A 40 -14.71 -14.48 -13.88
C VAL A 40 -14.16 -15.63 -13.02
N GLN A 41 -13.07 -16.30 -13.42
CA GLN A 41 -12.47 -17.34 -12.56
C GLN A 41 -11.84 -16.76 -11.30
N ILE A 42 -11.22 -15.57 -11.38
CA ILE A 42 -10.67 -14.86 -10.23
C ILE A 42 -11.78 -14.46 -9.26
N GLU A 43 -12.87 -13.84 -9.74
CA GLU A 43 -14.01 -13.45 -8.90
C GLU A 43 -14.77 -14.62 -8.27
N LYS A 44 -14.61 -15.83 -8.83
CA LYS A 44 -15.17 -17.07 -8.28
C LYS A 44 -14.18 -17.81 -7.38
N GLU A 45 -13.02 -17.22 -7.10
CA GLU A 45 -11.95 -17.76 -6.27
C GLU A 45 -11.40 -19.12 -6.77
N ARG A 46 -11.54 -19.39 -8.08
CA ARG A 46 -11.07 -20.63 -8.70
C ARG A 46 -9.63 -20.57 -9.19
N VAL A 47 -9.16 -19.35 -9.45
CA VAL A 47 -7.80 -19.06 -9.93
C VAL A 47 -7.32 -17.79 -9.24
N LEU A 48 -6.11 -17.82 -8.69
CA LEU A 48 -5.49 -16.63 -8.12
C LEU A 48 -5.08 -15.63 -9.21
N PRO A 49 -5.25 -14.32 -8.99
CA PRO A 49 -4.63 -13.33 -9.87
C PRO A 49 -3.11 -13.48 -9.80
N ASN A 50 -2.43 -13.39 -10.94
CA ASN A 50 -0.97 -13.38 -10.93
C ASN A 50 -0.44 -12.05 -10.37
N TRP A 51 0.86 -12.02 -10.03
CA TRP A 51 1.47 -10.82 -9.44
C TRP A 51 1.25 -9.56 -10.27
N THR A 52 1.40 -9.62 -11.59
CA THR A 52 1.20 -8.45 -12.46
C THR A 52 -0.25 -7.96 -12.45
N THR A 53 -1.23 -8.85 -12.35
CA THR A 53 -2.65 -8.48 -12.17
C THR A 53 -2.85 -7.78 -10.83
N CYS A 54 -2.25 -8.27 -9.75
CA CYS A 54 -2.30 -7.64 -8.44
C CYS A 54 -1.67 -6.23 -8.47
N VAL A 55 -0.55 -6.07 -9.17
CA VAL A 55 0.04 -4.74 -9.39
C VAL A 55 -0.90 -3.85 -10.20
N SER A 56 -1.45 -4.33 -11.31
CA SER A 56 -2.36 -3.55 -12.16
C SER A 56 -3.59 -3.06 -11.41
N ILE A 57 -4.26 -3.92 -10.62
CA ILE A 57 -5.44 -3.50 -9.87
C ILE A 57 -5.08 -2.47 -8.78
N CYS A 58 -3.98 -2.65 -8.06
CA CYS A 58 -3.53 -1.67 -7.06
C CYS A 58 -3.12 -0.33 -7.68
N SER A 59 -2.57 -0.37 -8.91
CA SER A 59 -2.12 0.83 -9.62
C SER A 59 -3.30 1.63 -10.21
N LEU A 60 -4.23 0.93 -10.86
CA LEU A 60 -5.35 1.55 -11.58
C LEU A 60 -6.51 1.96 -10.66
N PHE A 61 -6.64 1.30 -9.50
CA PHE A 61 -7.71 1.53 -8.53
C PHE A 61 -7.15 1.99 -7.18
N ARG A 62 -6.07 2.77 -7.20
CA ARG A 62 -5.38 3.21 -5.99
C ARG A 62 -6.27 3.92 -4.98
N ASP A 63 -7.26 4.67 -5.46
CA ASP A 63 -8.20 5.44 -4.63
C ASP A 63 -9.41 4.61 -4.18
N SER A 64 -9.45 3.30 -4.49
CA SER A 64 -10.51 2.39 -4.03
C SER A 64 -10.55 2.35 -2.51
N GLU A 65 -11.70 2.70 -1.92
CA GLU A 65 -11.94 2.57 -0.49
C GLU A 65 -11.88 1.10 -0.07
N VAL A 66 -12.32 0.18 -0.94
CA VAL A 66 -12.19 -1.27 -0.72
C VAL A 66 -10.72 -1.65 -0.52
N LEU A 67 -9.81 -1.19 -1.38
CA LEU A 67 -8.39 -1.52 -1.24
C LEU A 67 -7.75 -0.78 -0.06
N ASN A 68 -8.00 0.52 0.08
CA ASN A 68 -7.42 1.32 1.17
C ASN A 68 -7.86 0.82 2.55
N SER A 69 -9.13 0.45 2.73
CA SER A 69 -9.61 -0.12 3.99
C SER A 69 -9.07 -1.53 4.24
N THR A 70 -8.86 -2.33 3.18
CA THR A 70 -8.29 -3.68 3.29
C THR A 70 -6.83 -3.65 3.74
N PHE A 71 -6.05 -2.70 3.24
CA PHE A 71 -4.62 -2.59 3.57
C PHE A 71 -4.31 -1.55 4.65
N GLY A 72 -5.27 -0.70 5.03
CA GLY A 72 -5.07 0.43 5.94
C GLY A 72 -4.07 1.48 5.43
N CYS A 73 -3.69 1.42 4.16
CA CYS A 73 -2.74 2.31 3.52
C CYS A 73 -2.91 2.25 2.01
N ASP A 74 -2.09 3.01 1.32
CA ASP A 74 -2.03 3.01 -0.13
C ASP A 74 -1.70 1.61 -0.68
N PRO A 75 -2.52 1.05 -1.59
CA PRO A 75 -2.26 -0.27 -2.17
C PRO A 75 -0.89 -0.38 -2.87
N LEU A 76 -0.38 0.71 -3.45
CA LEU A 76 0.95 0.72 -4.07
C LEU A 76 2.09 0.68 -3.04
N GLU A 77 1.88 1.24 -1.85
CA GLU A 77 2.84 1.13 -0.75
C GLU A 77 3.05 -0.34 -0.37
N MET A 78 1.97 -1.12 -0.34
CA MET A 78 2.02 -2.57 -0.13
C MET A 78 2.75 -3.30 -1.25
N VAL A 79 2.39 -3.02 -2.51
CA VAL A 79 3.04 -3.65 -3.68
C VAL A 79 4.55 -3.42 -3.68
N GLN A 80 4.98 -2.18 -3.43
CA GLN A 80 6.39 -1.82 -3.39
C GLN A 80 7.09 -2.50 -2.21
N THR A 81 6.49 -2.44 -1.03
CA THR A 81 7.07 -3.07 0.17
C THR A 81 7.24 -4.56 0.00
N ILE A 82 6.25 -5.26 -0.56
CA ILE A 82 6.34 -6.70 -0.84
C ILE A 82 7.39 -7.00 -1.91
N SER A 83 7.56 -6.13 -2.92
CA SER A 83 8.47 -6.38 -4.04
C SER A 83 9.94 -6.09 -3.73
N ARG A 84 10.24 -5.05 -2.92
CA ARG A 84 11.62 -4.59 -2.69
C ARG A 84 11.96 -4.32 -1.23
N GLY A 85 11.05 -4.64 -0.30
CA GLY A 85 11.22 -4.44 1.14
C GLY A 85 11.04 -3.00 1.63
N GLN A 86 10.78 -2.06 0.72
CA GLN A 86 10.70 -0.63 1.00
C GLN A 86 9.68 0.06 0.07
N SER A 87 9.00 1.09 0.56
CA SER A 87 8.12 1.94 -0.24
C SER A 87 8.79 3.26 -0.64
N ALA A 88 8.44 3.76 -1.82
CA ALA A 88 8.74 5.11 -2.26
C ALA A 88 7.41 5.87 -2.31
N TYR A 89 7.37 6.98 -1.62
CA TYR A 89 6.19 7.81 -1.52
C TYR A 89 6.27 8.93 -2.55
N PRO A 90 5.15 9.23 -3.22
CA PRO A 90 5.08 10.41 -4.04
C PRO A 90 4.89 11.66 -3.18
N ASN A 91 5.24 12.82 -3.72
CA ASN A 91 5.10 14.13 -3.06
C ASN A 91 3.63 14.63 -3.08
N TYR A 92 2.70 13.86 -2.53
CA TYR A 92 1.33 14.33 -2.28
C TYR A 92 0.65 13.56 -1.14
N SER A 93 -0.33 14.22 -0.51
CA SER A 93 -1.20 13.61 0.50
C SER A 93 -2.13 12.60 -0.16
N THR A 94 -1.96 11.32 0.12
CA THR A 94 -2.83 10.26 -0.42
C THR A 94 -3.52 9.39 0.61
N ILE A 95 -3.21 9.54 1.90
CA ILE A 95 -3.59 8.53 2.89
C ILE A 95 -4.28 9.21 4.05
N SER A 96 -5.48 8.74 4.40
CA SER A 96 -6.09 9.10 5.67
C SER A 96 -5.26 8.51 6.81
N ASP A 97 -4.81 9.36 7.74
CA ASP A 97 -3.96 8.95 8.88
C ASP A 97 -4.67 8.04 9.90
N ILE A 98 -5.93 7.66 9.66
CA ILE A 98 -6.77 6.92 10.61
C ILE A 98 -6.21 5.55 11.02
N TYR A 99 -5.42 4.92 10.15
CA TYR A 99 -4.81 3.61 10.39
C TYR A 99 -3.39 3.68 10.99
N TRP A 100 -2.85 4.88 11.17
CA TRP A 100 -1.48 5.09 11.61
C TRP A 100 -1.45 5.57 13.07
N ASP A 101 -0.68 4.86 13.90
CA ASP A 101 -0.33 5.32 15.25
C ASP A 101 1.06 5.93 15.25
N THR A 102 1.23 6.99 16.02
CA THR A 102 2.55 7.61 16.24
C THR A 102 3.32 6.83 17.31
N LEU A 103 4.53 6.39 16.97
CA LEU A 103 5.45 5.70 17.88
C LEU A 103 6.46 6.66 18.50
N ASP A 104 7.00 7.61 17.71
CA ASP A 104 7.99 8.59 18.16
C ASP A 104 7.88 9.88 17.34
N THR A 105 8.27 11.00 17.92
CA THR A 105 8.36 12.31 17.26
C THR A 105 9.59 13.04 17.75
N LYS A 106 10.49 13.38 16.83
CA LYS A 106 11.78 14.01 17.18
C LYS A 106 12.32 14.79 15.99
N GLY A 107 12.85 16.00 16.24
CA GLY A 107 13.42 16.84 15.18
C GLY A 107 12.46 17.14 14.04
N GLY A 108 11.15 17.18 14.30
CA GLY A 108 10.11 17.36 13.29
C GLY A 108 9.78 16.12 12.45
N TYR A 109 10.55 15.04 12.55
CA TYR A 109 10.20 13.73 11.98
C TYR A 109 9.22 12.97 12.88
N ILE A 110 8.38 12.14 12.26
CA ILE A 110 7.39 11.29 12.95
C ILE A 110 7.59 9.84 12.50
N LEU A 111 7.82 8.93 13.45
CA LEU A 111 7.78 7.49 13.20
C LEU A 111 6.38 6.98 13.51
N GLN A 112 5.77 6.26 12.56
CA GLN A 112 4.42 5.72 12.70
C GLN A 112 4.37 4.22 12.38
N SER A 113 3.41 3.52 12.99
CA SER A 113 3.06 2.13 12.68
C SER A 113 1.64 2.02 12.16
N ASN A 114 1.43 1.22 11.13
CA ASN A 114 0.12 0.92 10.60
C ASN A 114 -0.51 -0.26 11.35
N LYS A 115 -1.75 -0.08 11.81
CA LYS A 115 -2.52 -1.09 12.56
C LYS A 115 -2.95 -2.29 11.71
N VAL A 116 -3.02 -2.13 10.39
CA VAL A 116 -3.60 -3.11 9.45
C VAL A 116 -2.51 -3.78 8.63
N SER A 117 -1.59 -2.99 8.04
CA SER A 117 -0.57 -3.52 7.13
C SER A 117 0.73 -3.97 7.81
N GLU A 118 0.89 -3.73 9.12
CA GLU A 118 2.14 -3.95 9.85
C GLU A 118 3.34 -3.15 9.27
N LEU A 119 3.06 -2.08 8.52
CA LEU A 119 4.07 -1.19 7.99
C LEU A 119 4.50 -0.15 9.02
N TYR A 120 5.77 0.23 8.94
CA TYR A 120 6.32 1.39 9.62
C TYR A 120 6.64 2.44 8.58
N ARG A 121 6.20 3.67 8.80
CA ARG A 121 6.54 4.81 7.93
C ARG A 121 7.15 5.94 8.73
N ILE A 122 7.91 6.78 8.03
CA ILE A 122 8.53 7.97 8.59
C ILE A 122 8.03 9.16 7.81
N LEU A 123 7.47 10.13 8.53
CA LEU A 123 7.12 11.44 7.99
C LEU A 123 8.25 12.42 8.26
N ASP A 124 8.55 13.27 7.28
CA ASP A 124 9.46 14.40 7.44
C ASP A 124 8.79 15.58 8.16
N THR A 125 9.52 16.69 8.21
CA THR A 125 9.08 17.95 8.85
C THR A 125 7.87 18.59 8.17
N GLU A 126 7.60 18.27 6.90
CA GLU A 126 6.41 18.69 6.15
C GLU A 126 5.26 17.67 6.24
N LYS A 127 5.41 16.67 7.12
CA LYS A 127 4.49 15.54 7.30
C LYS A 127 4.33 14.69 6.03
N GLN A 128 5.30 14.73 5.12
CA GLN A 128 5.31 13.86 3.95
C GLN A 128 5.97 12.53 4.30
N PRO A 129 5.38 11.39 3.93
CA PRO A 129 6.05 10.10 4.07
C PRO A 129 7.33 10.08 3.21
N VAL A 130 8.47 9.74 3.80
CA VAL A 130 9.78 9.68 3.12
C VAL A 130 10.43 8.30 3.17
N PHE A 131 9.94 7.41 4.04
CA PHE A 131 10.47 6.06 4.19
C PHE A 131 9.40 5.11 4.75
N GLY A 132 9.42 3.85 4.30
CA GLY A 132 8.37 2.88 4.58
C GLY A 132 8.88 1.45 4.49
N THR A 133 8.76 0.67 5.57
CA THR A 133 9.32 -0.68 5.68
C THR A 133 8.43 -1.58 6.54
N PRO A 134 8.42 -2.91 6.33
CA PRO A 134 7.74 -3.84 7.24
C PRO A 134 8.61 -4.19 8.46
N LYS A 135 9.81 -3.61 8.59
CA LYS A 135 10.77 -3.94 9.66
C LYS A 135 11.04 -2.73 10.56
N LEU A 136 10.60 -2.81 11.81
CA LEU A 136 10.77 -1.74 12.80
C LEU A 136 12.22 -1.26 12.92
N ARG A 137 13.19 -2.17 13.00
CA ARG A 137 14.62 -1.82 13.12
C ARG A 137 15.14 -0.97 11.96
N GLU A 138 14.69 -1.23 10.73
CA GLU A 138 15.08 -0.42 9.56
C GLU A 138 14.47 0.98 9.66
N ALA A 139 13.22 1.08 10.12
CA ALA A 139 12.55 2.37 10.36
C ALA A 139 13.23 3.17 11.48
N GLU A 140 13.51 2.56 12.62
CA GLU A 140 14.22 3.22 13.73
C GLU A 140 15.60 3.72 13.30
N THR A 141 16.33 2.93 12.52
CA THR A 141 17.66 3.31 12.01
C THR A 141 17.56 4.53 11.10
N TYR A 142 16.60 4.54 10.16
CA TYR A 142 16.38 5.70 9.28
C TYR A 142 15.95 6.93 10.09
N PHE A 143 15.02 6.76 11.03
CA PHE A 143 14.50 7.83 11.88
C PHE A 143 15.61 8.50 12.69
N GLN A 144 16.41 7.73 13.42
CA GLN A 144 17.50 8.26 14.24
C GLN A 144 18.59 8.93 13.40
N ARG A 145 18.84 8.44 12.18
CA ARG A 145 19.83 9.04 11.27
C ARG A 145 19.38 10.43 10.80
N ASN A 146 18.17 10.55 10.29
CA ASN A 146 17.69 11.81 9.70
C ASN A 146 17.49 12.89 10.77
N VAL A 147 17.00 12.51 11.96
CA VAL A 147 16.91 13.43 13.11
C VAL A 147 18.29 14.01 13.48
N LYS A 148 19.35 13.20 13.44
CA LYS A 148 20.71 13.67 13.73
C LYS A 148 21.27 14.58 12.64
N GLU A 149 21.03 14.25 11.36
CA GLU A 149 21.50 15.07 10.24
C GLU A 149 20.84 16.46 10.23
N ASP A 150 19.55 16.56 10.55
CA ASP A 150 18.86 17.86 10.66
C ASP A 150 19.33 18.69 11.86
N LEU A 151 19.58 18.07 13.00
CA LEU A 151 20.19 18.73 14.16
C LEU A 151 21.59 19.30 13.89
N ILE A 152 22.31 18.78 12.89
CA ILE A 152 23.63 19.29 12.47
C ILE A 152 23.49 20.45 11.47
N ARG A 153 22.36 20.54 10.77
CA ARG A 153 22.10 21.56 9.73
C ARG A 153 21.35 22.80 10.26
N ALA A 154 20.66 22.68 11.40
CA ALA A 154 19.98 23.77 12.10
C ALA A 154 20.93 24.57 13.00
#